data_AF-A0A9D9T207-F1
#
_entry.id   AF-A0A9D9T207-F1
#
_cell.length_a   1.000
_cell.length_b   1.000
_cell.length_c   1.000
_cell.angle_alpha   90.00
_cell.angle_beta   90.00
_cell.angle_gamma   90.00
#
_symmetry.space_group_name_H-M   'P 1'
#
loop_
_entity.id
_entity.type
_entity.pdbx_description
1 polymer ?
#
loop_
_entity_poly.entity_id
_entity_poly.type
_entity_poly.pdbx_seq_one_letter_code
_entity_poly.pdbx_strand_id
1 'polypeptide(L)'
;GELSNLVIGNPPGFKSLYALKVERVLVEIDIATLAKDVVLIKRIEVAAPDVIYEKGTTATNFDVIQKNIVTALGSGDDKNASKKIIVDHFSLRAANARVSAAFMNGKTIGVSLPDITLNHIGQQKNGITPDEFGQIIAGALKHKLTGAYSFERALSATGEALGKAGSAVKGLFK
;
A
#
# COMPACT_ATOMS: atom_id res chain seq x y z
N GLY A 1 -19.99 4.52 2.65
CA GLY A 1 -19.21 5.72 3.00
C GLY A 1 -18.22 6.00 1.89
N GLU A 2 -17.87 7.27 1.72
CA GLU A 2 -16.93 7.72 0.71
C GLU A 2 -15.91 8.66 1.34
N LEU A 3 -14.65 8.52 0.95
CA LEU A 3 -13.57 9.45 1.22
C LEU A 3 -13.03 9.93 -0.12
N SER A 4 -12.89 11.25 -0.30
CA SER A 4 -12.42 11.83 -1.55
C SER A 4 -11.24 12.76 -1.30
N ASN A 5 -10.33 12.86 -2.28
CA ASN A 5 -9.14 13.72 -2.25
C ASN A 5 -8.26 13.51 -1.01
N LEU A 6 -8.10 12.26 -0.58
CA LEU A 6 -7.22 11.91 0.53
C LEU A 6 -5.76 12.17 0.15
N VAL A 7 -5.02 12.87 1.01
CA VAL A 7 -3.58 13.11 0.86
C VAL A 7 -2.87 12.73 2.15
N ILE A 8 -1.88 11.86 2.06
CA ILE A 8 -0.95 11.54 3.14
C ILE A 8 0.42 12.08 2.76
N GLY A 9 0.89 13.05 3.55
CA GLY A 9 2.23 13.62 3.43
C GLY A 9 3.33 12.63 3.81
N ASN A 10 4.57 13.03 3.55
CA ASN A 10 5.71 12.23 3.97
C ASN A 10 6.10 12.52 5.43
N PRO A 11 6.52 11.49 6.20
CA PRO A 11 7.19 11.71 7.47
C PRO A 11 8.50 12.50 7.31
N PRO A 12 9.09 13.02 8.41
CA PRO A 12 10.40 13.65 8.37
C PRO A 12 11.48 12.71 7.80
N GLY A 13 12.39 13.27 7.00
CA GLY A 13 13.53 12.53 6.42
C GLY A 13 13.31 12.02 4.98
N PHE A 14 12.13 12.26 4.39
CA PHE A 14 11.81 11.94 3.00
C PHE A 14 11.54 13.22 2.20
N LYS A 15 11.91 13.22 0.91
CA LYS A 15 11.96 14.42 0.06
C LYS A 15 10.91 14.48 -1.03
N SER A 16 10.21 13.39 -1.30
CA SER A 16 9.10 13.36 -2.24
C SER A 16 7.91 14.16 -1.74
N LEU A 17 7.03 14.57 -2.65
CA LEU A 17 5.94 15.52 -2.36
C LEU A 17 4.88 14.98 -1.39
N TYR A 18 4.61 13.67 -1.42
CA TYR A 18 3.63 12.96 -0.59
C TYR A 18 3.90 11.46 -0.62
N ALA A 19 3.33 10.71 0.31
CA ALA A 19 3.41 9.25 0.31
C ALA A 19 2.25 8.61 -0.46
N LEU A 20 1.04 9.15 -0.28
CA LEU A 20 -0.18 8.65 -0.91
C LEU A 20 -1.12 9.81 -1.26
N LYS A 21 -1.69 9.77 -2.45
CA LYS A 21 -2.91 10.47 -2.80
C LYS A 21 -3.94 9.47 -3.30
N VAL A 22 -5.21 9.71 -2.99
CA VAL A 22 -6.32 8.93 -3.55
C VAL A 22 -7.44 9.88 -3.89
N GLU A 23 -7.91 9.83 -5.13
CA GLU A 23 -9.05 10.62 -5.58
C GLU A 23 -10.32 10.19 -4.85
N ARG A 24 -10.56 8.87 -4.77
CA ARG A 24 -11.76 8.32 -4.15
C ARG A 24 -11.54 6.95 -3.54
N VAL A 25 -12.03 6.76 -2.32
CA VAL A 25 -12.26 5.46 -1.69
C VAL A 25 -13.73 5.34 -1.36
N LEU A 26 -14.40 4.37 -1.94
CA LEU A 26 -15.81 4.05 -1.69
C LEU A 26 -15.91 2.69 -0.99
N VAL A 27 -16.67 2.63 0.10
CA VAL A 27 -16.99 1.39 0.80
C VAL A 27 -18.50 1.31 1.01
N GLU A 28 -19.12 0.28 0.46
CA GLU A 28 -20.55 -0.03 0.66
C GLU A 28 -20.69 -1.26 1.55
N ILE A 29 -21.25 -1.06 2.74
CA ILE A 29 -21.43 -2.12 3.75
C ILE A 29 -22.91 -2.47 3.82
N ASP A 30 -23.22 -3.76 3.95
CA ASP A 30 -24.56 -4.19 4.35
C ASP A 30 -24.76 -3.92 5.86
N ILE A 31 -25.48 -2.85 6.16
CA ILE A 31 -25.70 -2.39 7.53
C ILE A 31 -26.39 -3.45 8.41
N ALA A 32 -27.22 -4.34 7.82
CA ALA A 32 -27.88 -5.41 8.56
C ALA A 32 -26.90 -6.51 9.04
N THR A 33 -25.66 -6.49 8.56
CA THR A 33 -24.62 -7.45 8.95
C THR A 33 -23.63 -6.90 9.97
N LEU A 34 -23.64 -5.59 10.27
CA LEU A 34 -22.66 -4.98 11.17
C LEU A 34 -22.64 -5.58 12.57
N ALA A 35 -23.81 -5.95 13.11
CA ALA A 35 -23.93 -6.58 14.42
C ALA A 35 -23.55 -8.07 14.42
N LYS A 36 -23.40 -8.70 13.25
CA LYS A 36 -23.07 -10.13 13.12
C LYS A 36 -21.56 -10.37 13.25
N ASP A 37 -21.18 -11.64 13.32
CA ASP A 37 -19.78 -12.09 13.35
C ASP A 37 -19.07 -11.86 12.01
N VAL A 38 -19.83 -11.89 10.92
CA VAL A 38 -19.36 -11.64 9.55
C VAL A 38 -20.06 -10.41 8.99
N VAL A 39 -19.28 -9.40 8.64
CA VAL A 39 -19.74 -8.18 7.98
C VAL A 39 -19.66 -8.37 6.47
N LEU A 40 -20.76 -8.10 5.78
CA LEU A 40 -20.80 -8.11 4.32
C LEU A 40 -20.48 -6.71 3.79
N ILE A 41 -19.41 -6.63 3.00
CA ILE A 41 -19.02 -5.44 2.26
C ILE A 41 -19.38 -5.69 0.79
N LYS A 42 -20.41 -4.99 0.32
CA LYS A 42 -20.91 -5.13 -1.06
C LYS A 42 -19.86 -4.65 -2.06
N ARG A 43 -19.15 -3.58 -1.72
CA ARG A 43 -18.23 -2.92 -2.64
C ARG A 43 -17.12 -2.18 -1.90
N ILE A 44 -15.89 -2.34 -2.39
CA ILE A 44 -14.75 -1.49 -2.09
C ILE A 44 -14.18 -1.02 -3.43
N GLU A 45 -14.12 0.29 -3.63
CA GLU A 45 -13.46 0.88 -4.79
C GLU A 45 -12.38 1.87 -4.35
N VAL A 46 -11.20 1.73 -4.93
CA VAL A 46 -10.09 2.66 -4.78
C VAL A 46 -9.75 3.20 -6.17
N ALA A 47 -10.07 4.47 -6.40
CA ALA A 47 -9.89 5.13 -7.68
C ALA A 47 -8.70 6.09 -7.65
N ALA A 48 -7.87 5.99 -8.68
CA ALA A 48 -6.71 6.83 -8.94
C ALA A 48 -5.79 7.02 -7.71
N PRO A 49 -5.36 5.94 -7.02
CA PRO A 49 -4.32 6.09 -6.02
C PRO A 49 -2.99 6.42 -6.69
N ASP A 50 -2.26 7.39 -6.15
CA ASP A 50 -0.91 7.73 -6.54
C ASP A 50 0.01 7.61 -5.33
N VAL A 51 0.88 6.60 -5.35
CA VAL A 51 1.83 6.30 -4.27
C VAL A 51 3.24 6.67 -4.66
N ILE A 52 3.97 7.27 -3.72
CA ILE A 52 5.42 7.43 -3.84
C ILE A 52 6.09 6.59 -2.76
N TYR A 53 6.75 5.52 -3.16
CA TYR A 53 7.62 4.75 -2.28
C TYR A 53 9.01 5.37 -2.30
N GLU A 54 9.46 5.88 -1.16
CA GLU A 54 10.79 6.48 -1.02
C GLU A 54 11.68 5.65 -0.10
N LYS A 55 12.81 5.17 -0.63
CA LYS A 55 13.87 4.55 0.17
C LYS A 55 14.77 5.63 0.76
N GLY A 56 14.62 5.84 2.07
CA GLY A 56 15.55 6.64 2.88
C GLY A 56 16.82 5.86 3.22
N THR A 57 17.65 6.42 4.10
CA THR A 57 18.93 5.81 4.51
C THR A 57 18.75 4.48 5.24
N THR A 58 17.77 4.39 6.14
CA THR A 58 17.55 3.22 7.02
C THR A 58 16.21 2.55 6.75
N ALA A 59 15.14 3.34 6.62
CA ALA A 59 13.78 2.88 6.41
C ALA A 59 13.16 3.53 5.17
N THR A 60 11.97 3.09 4.80
CA THR A 60 11.16 3.73 3.76
C THR A 60 10.09 4.61 4.38
N ASN A 61 9.51 5.50 3.58
CA ASN A 61 8.42 6.33 4.07
C ASN A 61 7.23 5.49 4.53
N PHE A 62 6.93 4.39 3.84
CA PHE A 62 5.87 3.45 4.22
C PHE A 62 6.16 2.72 5.55
N ASP A 63 7.40 2.31 5.81
CA ASP A 63 7.77 1.69 7.09
C ASP A 63 7.51 2.66 8.27
N VAL A 64 7.87 3.94 8.08
CA VAL A 64 7.67 4.98 9.10
C VAL A 64 6.19 5.31 9.26
N ILE A 65 5.42 5.39 8.16
CA ILE A 65 3.96 5.59 8.21
C ILE A 65 3.28 4.44 8.95
N GLN A 66 3.63 3.19 8.63
CA GLN A 66 3.09 2.02 9.32
C GLN A 66 3.38 2.07 10.81
N LYS A 67 4.61 2.39 11.20
CA LYS A 67 4.97 2.56 12.61
C LYS A 67 4.15 3.66 13.30
N ASN A 68 3.92 4.79 12.63
CA ASN A 68 3.11 5.88 13.17
C ASN A 68 1.64 5.45 13.36
N ILE A 69 1.08 4.69 12.42
CA ILE A 69 -0.28 4.14 12.53
C ILE A 69 -0.39 3.20 13.74
N VAL A 70 0.52 2.24 13.87
CA VAL A 70 0.55 1.31 15.02
C VAL A 70 0.69 2.07 16.33
N THR A 71 1.57 3.08 16.38
CA THR A 71 1.76 3.91 17.57
C THR A 71 0.50 4.70 17.93
N ALA A 72 -0.19 5.26 16.93
CA ALA A 72 -1.40 6.06 17.13
C ALA A 72 -2.61 5.22 17.56
N LEU A 73 -2.72 3.98 17.06
CA LEU A 73 -3.80 3.06 17.40
C LEU A 73 -3.54 2.29 18.71
N GLY A 74 -2.32 2.36 19.25
CA GLY A 74 -1.84 1.49 20.32
C GLY A 74 -1.51 0.08 19.82
N SER A 75 -0.61 -0.62 20.51
CA SER A 75 -0.37 -2.05 20.29
C SER A 75 -1.66 -2.80 20.64
N GLY A 76 -2.55 -3.00 19.66
CA GLY A 76 -3.86 -3.61 19.84
C GLY A 76 -3.75 -5.05 20.32
N ASP A 77 -3.61 -5.23 21.62
CA ASP A 77 -3.72 -6.52 22.32
C ASP A 77 -5.18 -6.87 22.64
N ASP A 78 -6.14 -6.09 22.13
CA ASP A 78 -7.56 -6.42 22.20
C ASP A 78 -7.87 -7.55 21.21
N LYS A 79 -7.66 -8.77 21.69
CA LYS A 79 -8.15 -10.04 21.16
C LYS A 79 -9.67 -10.16 21.24
N ASN A 80 -10.39 -9.08 20.96
CA ASN A 80 -11.82 -9.19 20.67
C ASN A 80 -11.92 -9.84 19.30
N ALA A 81 -12.71 -10.91 19.19
CA ALA A 81 -12.89 -11.71 17.97
C ALA A 81 -12.90 -10.79 16.75
N SER A 82 -11.82 -10.84 15.96
CA SER A 82 -11.64 -9.93 14.84
C SER A 82 -12.80 -10.17 13.88
N LYS A 83 -13.73 -9.20 13.79
CA LYS A 83 -14.91 -9.31 12.93
C LYS A 83 -14.44 -9.73 11.55
N LYS A 84 -15.02 -10.82 11.06
CA LYS A 84 -14.72 -11.32 9.74
C LYS A 84 -15.44 -10.46 8.72
N ILE A 85 -14.88 -10.41 7.52
CA ILE A 85 -15.47 -9.71 6.39
C ILE A 85 -15.64 -10.65 5.21
N ILE A 86 -16.71 -10.42 4.45
CA ILE A 86 -16.88 -10.92 3.08
C ILE A 86 -16.93 -9.68 2.19
N VAL A 87 -16.19 -9.69 1.08
CA VAL A 87 -16.19 -8.59 0.11
C VAL A 87 -16.69 -9.09 -1.23
N ASP A 88 -17.87 -8.65 -1.65
CA ASP A 88 -18.47 -9.08 -2.91
C ASP A 88 -17.73 -8.53 -4.12
N HIS A 89 -17.29 -7.27 -4.04
CA HIS A 89 -16.54 -6.60 -5.10
C HIS A 89 -15.43 -5.72 -4.54
N PHE A 90 -14.20 -5.93 -5.00
CA PHE A 90 -13.06 -5.04 -4.78
C PHE A 90 -12.52 -4.56 -6.12
N SER A 91 -12.27 -3.26 -6.25
CA SER A 91 -11.57 -2.69 -7.40
C SER A 91 -10.51 -1.66 -7.02
N LEU A 92 -9.38 -1.72 -7.71
CA LEU A 92 -8.29 -0.76 -7.69
C LEU A 92 -8.06 -0.31 -9.13
N ARG A 93 -8.37 0.94 -9.45
CA ARG A 93 -8.34 1.44 -10.84
C ARG A 93 -7.48 2.67 -10.99
N ALA A 94 -6.84 2.81 -12.16
CA ALA A 94 -5.99 3.95 -12.52
C ALA A 94 -4.88 4.22 -11.50
N ALA A 95 -4.33 3.15 -10.92
CA ALA A 95 -3.29 3.26 -9.91
C ALA A 95 -1.96 3.70 -10.52
N ASN A 96 -1.29 4.64 -9.87
CA ASN A 96 0.04 5.11 -10.21
C ASN A 96 0.98 4.80 -9.05
N ALA A 97 2.13 4.21 -9.35
CA ALA A 97 3.20 4.07 -8.39
C ALA A 97 4.44 4.80 -8.87
N ARG A 98 5.18 5.34 -7.92
CA ARG A 98 6.44 6.02 -8.15
C ARG A 98 7.44 5.59 -7.11
N VAL A 99 8.69 5.42 -7.52
CA VAL A 99 9.80 5.10 -6.63
C VAL A 99 10.78 6.25 -6.56
N SER A 100 11.31 6.51 -5.37
CA SER A 100 12.33 7.51 -5.09
C SER A 100 13.36 6.93 -4.12
N ALA A 101 14.54 7.55 -4.06
CA ALA A 101 15.57 7.23 -3.10
C ALA A 101 16.25 8.51 -2.61
N ALA A 102 16.89 8.44 -1.43
CA ALA A 102 17.51 9.60 -0.79
C ALA A 102 18.47 10.39 -1.72
N PHE A 103 19.22 9.70 -2.58
CA PHE A 103 20.14 10.31 -3.54
C PHE A 103 19.46 11.00 -4.73
N MET A 104 18.19 10.70 -5.00
CA MET A 104 17.42 11.26 -6.12
C MET A 104 16.88 12.67 -5.82
N ASN A 105 17.04 13.14 -4.59
CA ASN A 105 16.64 14.47 -4.14
C ASN A 105 15.18 14.83 -4.50
N GLY A 106 14.25 13.89 -4.23
CA GLY A 106 12.82 14.06 -4.47
C GLY A 106 12.34 13.72 -5.89
N LYS A 107 13.26 13.43 -6.83
CA LYS A 107 12.88 12.92 -8.16
C LYS A 107 12.33 11.50 -8.05
N THR A 108 11.42 11.15 -8.95
CA THR A 108 10.74 9.84 -8.95
C THR A 108 10.81 9.13 -10.28
N ILE A 109 10.81 7.79 -10.25
CA ILE A 109 10.63 6.93 -11.43
C ILE A 109 9.22 6.34 -11.37
N GLY A 110 8.47 6.46 -12.45
CA GLY A 110 7.13 5.90 -12.58
C GLY A 110 7.13 4.39 -12.75
N VAL A 111 6.12 3.75 -12.17
CA VAL A 111 5.82 2.32 -12.27
C VAL A 111 4.35 2.21 -12.64
N SER A 112 4.08 1.57 -13.78
CA SER A 112 2.72 1.27 -14.20
C SER A 112 2.12 0.21 -13.28
N LEU A 113 1.02 0.54 -12.61
CA LEU A 113 0.24 -0.43 -11.87
C LEU A 113 -0.98 -0.84 -12.71
N PRO A 114 -1.22 -2.15 -12.86
CA PRO A 114 -2.41 -2.62 -13.54
C PRO A 114 -3.63 -2.52 -12.62
N ASP A 115 -4.79 -2.34 -13.24
CA ASP A 115 -6.07 -2.41 -12.54
C ASP A 115 -6.27 -3.79 -11.91
N ILE A 116 -6.87 -3.80 -10.72
CA ILE A 116 -7.23 -5.01 -9.99
C ILE A 116 -8.74 -5.02 -9.83
N THR A 117 -9.34 -6.17 -10.10
CA THR A 117 -10.72 -6.46 -9.77
C THR A 117 -10.79 -7.86 -9.21
N LEU A 118 -11.40 -8.00 -8.03
CA LEU A 118 -11.58 -9.26 -7.32
C LEU A 118 -13.02 -9.31 -6.83
N ASN A 119 -13.62 -10.50 -6.88
CA ASN A 119 -15.00 -10.70 -6.47
C ASN A 119 -15.09 -11.84 -5.45
N HIS A 120 -16.15 -11.82 -4.64
CA HIS A 120 -16.53 -12.91 -3.75
C HIS A 120 -15.42 -13.32 -2.75
N ILE A 121 -14.68 -12.32 -2.25
CA ILE A 121 -13.54 -12.54 -1.37
C ILE A 121 -14.04 -12.98 0.01
N GLY A 122 -13.50 -14.10 0.50
CA GLY A 122 -13.81 -14.66 1.82
C GLY A 122 -15.09 -15.48 1.91
N GLN A 123 -15.90 -15.58 0.83
CA GLN A 123 -17.15 -16.35 0.85
C GLN A 123 -16.93 -17.83 1.18
N GLN A 124 -15.93 -18.47 0.56
CA GLN A 124 -15.63 -19.89 0.76
C GLN A 124 -15.14 -20.24 2.18
N LYS A 125 -14.65 -19.24 2.93
CA LYS A 125 -14.11 -19.39 4.28
C LYS A 125 -15.09 -18.94 5.38
N ASN A 126 -16.34 -18.63 5.01
CA ASN A 126 -17.31 -17.99 5.89
C ASN A 126 -16.74 -16.69 6.53
N GLY A 127 -16.16 -15.86 5.68
CA GLY A 127 -15.48 -14.62 6.05
C GLY A 127 -13.99 -14.79 6.36
N ILE A 128 -13.25 -13.71 6.15
CA ILE A 128 -11.80 -13.60 6.40
C ILE A 128 -11.51 -12.43 7.32
N THR A 129 -10.33 -12.39 7.92
CA THR A 129 -9.91 -11.21 8.70
C THR A 129 -9.54 -10.05 7.76
N PRO A 130 -9.55 -8.80 8.24
CA PRO A 130 -8.99 -7.66 7.49
C PRO A 130 -7.54 -7.86 7.04
N ASP A 131 -6.73 -8.55 7.85
CA ASP A 131 -5.33 -8.86 7.52
C ASP A 131 -5.24 -9.85 6.35
N GLU A 132 -6.05 -10.92 6.37
CA GLU A 132 -6.14 -11.87 5.25
C GLU A 132 -6.63 -11.16 3.98
N PHE A 133 -7.59 -10.24 4.10
CA PHE A 133 -8.04 -9.43 2.97
C PHE A 133 -6.88 -8.59 2.38
N GLY A 134 -6.13 -7.89 3.23
CA GLY A 134 -4.94 -7.13 2.81
C GLY A 134 -3.91 -7.99 2.08
N GLN A 135 -3.64 -9.20 2.59
CA GLN A 135 -2.73 -10.16 1.95
C GLN A 135 -3.22 -10.62 0.57
N ILE A 136 -4.52 -10.85 0.40
CA ILE A 136 -5.13 -11.20 -0.89
C ILE A 136 -4.92 -10.07 -1.91
N ILE A 137 -5.16 -8.82 -1.51
CA ILE A 137 -4.94 -7.66 -2.40
C ILE A 137 -3.46 -7.52 -2.77
N ALA A 138 -2.56 -7.61 -1.78
CA ALA A 138 -1.12 -7.51 -2.02
C ALA A 138 -0.61 -8.62 -2.96
N GLY A 139 -1.11 -9.85 -2.78
CA GLY A 139 -0.81 -10.97 -3.66
C GLY A 139 -1.27 -10.75 -5.10
N ALA A 140 -2.49 -10.23 -5.29
CA ALA A 140 -3.03 -9.90 -6.60
C ALA A 140 -2.20 -8.80 -7.30
N LEU A 141 -1.81 -7.76 -6.56
CA LEU A 141 -0.96 -6.69 -7.07
C LEU A 141 0.42 -7.22 -7.47
N LYS A 142 1.06 -8.02 -6.59
CA LYS A 142 2.36 -8.64 -6.89
C LYS A 142 2.29 -9.49 -8.16
N HIS A 143 1.32 -10.38 -8.28
CA HIS A 143 1.15 -11.23 -9.45
C HIS A 143 1.01 -10.42 -10.74
N LYS A 144 0.23 -9.33 -10.69
CA LYS A 144 0.05 -8.45 -11.85
C LYS A 144 1.32 -7.63 -12.18
N LEU A 145 2.08 -7.21 -11.16
CA LEU A 145 3.35 -6.50 -11.33
C LEU A 145 4.48 -7.39 -11.86
N THR A 146 4.58 -8.64 -11.41
CA THR A 146 5.55 -9.61 -11.92
C THR A 146 5.25 -9.97 -13.37
N GLY A 147 3.97 -9.98 -13.76
CA GLY A 147 3.57 -10.09 -15.17
C GLY A 147 3.94 -8.86 -16.03
N ALA A 148 4.24 -7.72 -15.41
CA ALA A 148 4.47 -6.44 -16.09
C ALA A 148 5.96 -6.09 -16.34
N TYR A 149 6.92 -6.95 -15.97
CA TYR A 149 8.40 -6.85 -16.16
C TYR A 149 9.13 -5.56 -15.71
N SER A 150 8.41 -4.47 -15.42
CA SER A 150 8.93 -3.11 -15.26
C SER A 150 9.24 -2.76 -13.81
N PHE A 151 8.44 -3.26 -12.86
CA PHE A 151 8.60 -2.94 -11.44
C PHE A 151 9.87 -3.57 -10.83
N GLU A 152 10.13 -4.85 -11.08
CA GLU A 152 11.34 -5.52 -10.57
C GLU A 152 12.61 -4.87 -11.12
N ARG A 153 12.62 -4.51 -12.42
CA ARG A 153 13.76 -3.78 -13.02
C ARG A 153 13.97 -2.42 -12.37
N ALA A 154 12.90 -1.66 -12.12
CA ALA A 154 12.99 -0.36 -11.47
C ALA A 154 13.55 -0.47 -10.03
N LEU A 155 13.10 -1.47 -9.27
CA LEU A 155 13.57 -1.70 -7.90
C LEU A 155 15.03 -2.15 -7.88
N SER A 156 15.42 -3.10 -8.75
CA SER A 156 16.80 -3.59 -8.86
C SER A 156 17.76 -2.48 -9.29
N ALA A 157 17.41 -1.68 -10.29
CA ALA A 157 18.24 -0.54 -10.73
C ALA A 157 18.46 0.49 -9.60
N THR A 158 17.43 0.75 -8.80
CA THR A 158 17.53 1.64 -7.63
C THR A 158 18.43 1.04 -6.54
N GLY A 159 18.30 -0.27 -6.27
CA GLY A 159 19.13 -0.99 -5.30
C GLY A 159 20.61 -1.00 -5.67
N GLU A 160 20.94 -1.27 -6.93
CA GLU A 160 22.32 -1.23 -7.42
C GLU A 160 22.93 0.17 -7.35
N ALA A 161 22.17 1.21 -7.72
CA ALA A 161 22.61 2.59 -7.63
C ALA A 161 22.92 3.00 -6.17
N LEU A 162 22.06 2.60 -5.23
CA LEU A 162 22.30 2.80 -3.78
C LEU A 162 23.56 2.07 -3.30
N GLY A 163 23.76 0.82 -3.70
CA GLY A 163 24.94 0.04 -3.33
C GLY A 163 26.25 0.66 -3.82
N LYS A 164 26.26 1.16 -5.06
CA LYS A 164 27.41 1.86 -5.65
C LYS A 164 27.69 3.19 -4.94
N ALA A 165 26.66 4.00 -4.68
CA ALA A 165 26.81 5.26 -3.96
C ALA A 165 27.34 5.06 -2.53
N GLY A 166 26.83 4.05 -1.81
CA GLY A 166 27.31 3.71 -0.46
C GLY A 166 28.77 3.24 -0.44
N SER A 167 29.20 2.47 -1.44
CA SER A 167 30.59 2.02 -1.58
C SER A 167 31.56 3.16 -1.88
N ALA A 168 31.17 4.12 -2.73
CA ALA A 168 31.99 5.27 -3.08
C ALA A 168 32.29 6.17 -1.86
N VAL A 169 31.30 6.40 -0.99
CA VAL A 169 31.49 7.18 0.25
C VAL A 169 32.43 6.48 1.22
N LYS A 170 32.32 5.15 1.38
CA LYS A 170 33.24 4.37 2.24
C LYS A 170 34.70 4.41 1.75
N GLY A 171 34.94 4.56 0.46
CA GLY A 171 36.28 4.67 -0.13
C GLY A 171 37.00 5.98 0.17
N LEU A 172 36.28 7.04 0.55
CA LEU A 172 36.86 8.36 0.87
C LEU A 172 37.35 8.48 2.32
N PHE A 173 36.99 7.53 3.18
CA PHE A 173 37.39 7.48 4.60
C PHE A 173 38.41 6.37 4.89
N LYS A 174 39.08 5.85 3.85
CA LYS A 174 40.20 4.90 3.95
C LYS A 174 41.48 5.53 3.44
#